data_AF-D8LBA7-F1
#
_entry.id   AF-D8LBA7-F1
#
_cell.length_a   1.000
_cell.length_b   1.000
_cell.length_c   1.000
_cell.angle_alpha   90.00
_cell.angle_beta   90.00
_cell.angle_gamma   90.00
#
_symmetry.space_group_name_H-M   'P 1'
#
loop_
_entity.id
_entity.type
_entity.pdbx_description
1 polymer ?
#
loop_
_entity_poly.entity_id
_entity_poly.type
_entity_poly.pdbx_seq_one_letter_code
_entity_poly.pdbx_strand_id
1 'polypeptide(L)'
;MLWPQREKLASARLEEERATARDVRGKFVEELWGLAREFRIREQEQANADQLGKKLARLEGVETDLREAESKLIKMQSAHEAAVAAAAAAAAAGIPGSGGSGGTSAEQPGSPDSIGSLGTARQPHGSEASPGGEGGGEQATSPPSPPPPAPAVKPCLLLDLEKKPLLKVFVFLNAGEVLRAAQVCRPMFRKVDLMFGIGSQAVSAEPTPPAAPPAPSAAAGIITGGGAPAGARDRAGSAASASSASTGAPGNRLGQRALASALGVVASRVEAVTAGASSGFGSLAGAAATLTGAGDGGSGPGGGGGGGGMSPELMDDLSKRLTTVEMKGIIQLTERGRRMEARAGALQAEKEDLFARLQGTESVKEFLVAKLKDTEAALKRSLDEKGLTLRQSASDQEVISFLDSRTQEMERVAQETMDKAMTYQTELEDQKASGQKQTKVLEDMLRFEKQRGEAGEAAFKAQKKLLVTEVKKLRTTNLALKAECDDLRQQLKDLRTSVSQLGR
;
A
#
# COMPACT_ATOMS: atom_id res chain seq x y z
N MET A 1 30.18 42.37 53.66
CA MET A 1 29.26 42.83 52.59
C MET A 1 29.09 41.85 51.43
N LEU A 2 29.99 40.89 51.16
CA LEU A 2 29.90 40.00 49.97
C LEU A 2 28.80 38.93 49.98
N TRP A 3 28.13 38.66 51.12
CA TRP A 3 27.18 37.55 51.24
C TRP A 3 25.93 37.67 50.34
N PRO A 4 25.19 38.81 50.29
CA PRO A 4 23.99 38.93 49.48
C PRO A 4 24.26 38.82 47.97
N GLN A 5 25.50 39.09 47.54
CA GLN A 5 25.90 39.00 46.15
C GLN A 5 26.12 37.54 45.71
N ARG A 6 26.64 36.68 46.61
CA ARG A 6 26.68 35.22 46.39
C ARG A 6 25.28 34.62 46.36
N GLU A 7 24.40 35.07 47.25
CA GLU A 7 23.02 34.59 47.36
C GLU A 7 22.23 34.90 46.07
N LYS A 8 22.31 36.13 45.54
CA LYS A 8 21.73 36.48 44.24
C LYS A 8 22.28 35.65 43.07
N LEU A 9 23.59 35.39 43.03
CA LEU A 9 24.19 34.55 41.99
C LEU A 9 23.74 33.08 42.08
N ALA A 10 23.57 32.55 43.30
CA ALA A 10 23.01 31.23 43.53
C ALA A 10 21.54 31.14 43.08
N SER A 11 20.72 32.13 43.42
CA SER A 11 19.32 32.20 42.97
C SER A 11 19.21 32.26 41.44
N ALA A 12 19.97 33.14 40.77
CA ALA A 12 19.93 33.29 39.32
C ALA A 12 20.28 31.98 38.59
N ARG A 13 21.34 31.29 39.04
CA ARG A 13 21.74 29.99 38.50
C ARG A 13 20.66 28.91 38.72
N LEU A 14 19.99 28.92 39.87
CA LEU A 14 18.91 27.98 40.17
C LEU A 14 17.66 28.26 39.30
N GLU A 15 17.41 29.51 38.92
CA GLU A 15 16.38 29.85 37.92
C GLU A 15 16.76 29.44 36.50
N GLU A 16 18.03 29.57 36.10
CA GLU A 16 18.57 29.08 34.82
C GLU A 16 18.49 27.55 34.70
N GLU A 17 18.88 26.82 35.75
CA GLU A 17 18.74 25.37 35.85
C GLU A 17 17.24 24.94 35.84
N ARG A 18 16.33 25.75 36.41
CA ARG A 18 14.87 25.54 36.30
C ARG A 18 14.27 25.91 34.95
N ALA A 19 14.89 26.81 34.19
CA ALA A 19 14.44 27.19 32.85
C ALA A 19 14.84 26.14 31.82
N THR A 20 16.10 25.69 31.86
CA THR A 20 16.61 24.58 31.02
C THR A 20 15.88 23.27 31.32
N ALA A 21 15.60 22.95 32.59
CA ALA A 21 14.77 21.79 32.94
C ALA A 21 13.34 21.86 32.38
N ARG A 22 12.74 23.06 32.25
CA ARG A 22 11.43 23.26 31.62
C ARG A 22 11.47 23.06 30.11
N ASP A 23 12.49 23.59 29.44
CA ASP A 23 12.70 23.41 27.99
C ASP A 23 12.93 21.92 27.63
N VAL A 24 13.77 21.22 28.38
CA VAL A 24 14.00 19.77 28.22
C VAL A 24 12.71 18.98 28.47
N ARG A 25 11.92 19.33 29.50
CA ARG A 25 10.60 18.69 29.74
C ARG A 25 9.62 18.95 28.59
N GLY A 26 9.62 20.15 28.01
CA GLY A 26 8.79 20.49 26.85
C GLY A 26 9.13 19.63 25.63
N LYS A 27 10.40 19.58 25.25
CA LYS A 27 10.90 18.76 24.13
C LYS A 27 10.57 17.27 24.31
N PHE A 28 10.77 16.74 25.50
CA PHE A 28 10.43 15.35 25.82
C PHE A 28 8.92 15.05 25.75
N VAL A 29 8.05 16.02 26.08
CA VAL A 29 6.59 15.86 25.93
C VAL A 29 6.17 15.90 24.45
N GLU A 30 6.78 16.75 23.62
CA GLU A 30 6.57 16.75 22.16
C GLU A 30 7.04 15.44 21.51
N GLU A 31 8.23 14.93 21.89
CA GLU A 31 8.72 13.63 21.42
C GLU A 31 7.75 12.48 21.78
N LEU A 32 7.22 12.47 23.01
CA LEU A 32 6.20 11.50 23.43
C LEU A 32 4.89 11.64 22.64
N TRP A 33 4.45 12.87 22.31
CA TRP A 33 3.28 13.11 21.48
C TRP A 33 3.48 12.68 20.03
N GLY A 34 4.69 12.87 19.47
CA GLY A 34 5.09 12.34 18.18
C GLY A 34 5.02 10.81 18.16
N LEU A 35 5.66 10.16 19.13
CA LEU A 35 5.67 8.69 19.26
C LEU A 35 4.26 8.10 19.43
N ALA A 36 3.42 8.75 20.22
CA ALA A 36 2.01 8.36 20.41
C ALA A 36 1.17 8.55 19.14
N ARG A 37 1.47 9.57 18.31
CA ARG A 37 0.84 9.77 17.00
C ARG A 37 1.25 8.68 16.02
N GLU A 38 2.55 8.34 15.94
CA GLU A 38 3.02 7.23 15.11
C GLU A 38 2.40 5.90 15.51
N PHE A 39 2.29 5.61 16.82
CA PHE A 39 1.70 4.36 17.30
C PHE A 39 0.24 4.21 16.84
N ARG A 40 -0.54 5.28 16.93
CA ARG A 40 -1.94 5.31 16.44
C ARG A 40 -2.04 5.14 14.92
N ILE A 41 -1.08 5.68 14.16
CA ILE A 41 -1.02 5.47 12.70
C ILE A 41 -0.76 3.99 12.40
N ARG A 42 0.23 3.36 13.04
CA ARG A 42 0.52 1.93 12.86
C ARG A 42 -0.64 1.02 13.28
N GLU A 43 -1.36 1.37 14.35
CA GLU A 43 -2.57 0.67 14.79
C GLU A 43 -3.70 0.77 13.75
N GLN A 44 -3.88 1.94 13.11
CA GLN A 44 -4.83 2.15 12.03
C GLN A 44 -4.41 1.44 10.72
N GLU A 45 -3.13 1.44 10.38
CA GLU A 45 -2.56 0.68 9.25
C GLU A 45 -2.79 -0.83 9.43
N GLN A 46 -2.56 -1.36 10.64
CA GLN A 46 -2.81 -2.77 10.93
C GLN A 46 -4.30 -3.11 10.90
N ALA A 47 -5.18 -2.24 11.41
CA ALA A 47 -6.63 -2.41 11.28
C ALA A 47 -7.11 -2.38 9.81
N ASN A 48 -6.47 -1.58 8.95
CA ASN A 48 -6.72 -1.57 7.50
C ASN A 48 -6.22 -2.86 6.82
N ALA A 49 -5.04 -3.37 7.20
CA ALA A 49 -4.52 -4.64 6.71
C ALA A 49 -5.44 -5.82 7.07
N ASP A 50 -5.94 -5.86 8.31
CA ASP A 50 -6.96 -6.82 8.76
C ASP A 50 -8.25 -6.75 7.93
N GLN A 51 -8.70 -5.56 7.54
CA GLN A 51 -9.86 -5.39 6.66
C GLN A 51 -9.58 -5.85 5.22
N LEU A 52 -8.38 -5.61 4.70
CA LEU A 52 -7.97 -6.09 3.38
C LEU A 52 -7.87 -7.62 3.36
N GLY A 53 -7.28 -8.25 4.37
CA GLY A 53 -7.27 -9.71 4.50
C GLY A 53 -8.69 -10.31 4.55
N LYS A 54 -9.61 -9.69 5.30
CA LYS A 54 -11.03 -10.08 5.35
C LYS A 54 -11.78 -9.87 4.03
N LYS A 55 -11.33 -8.95 3.17
CA LYS A 55 -11.87 -8.79 1.80
C LYS A 55 -11.28 -9.83 0.85
N LEU A 56 -9.98 -10.09 0.94
CA LEU A 56 -9.26 -11.06 0.10
C LEU A 56 -9.81 -12.49 0.33
N ALA A 57 -9.97 -12.91 1.59
CA ALA A 57 -10.60 -14.20 1.93
C ALA A 57 -12.06 -14.34 1.45
N ARG A 58 -12.79 -13.22 1.24
CA ARG A 58 -14.12 -13.26 0.62
C ARG A 58 -14.05 -13.40 -0.89
N LEU A 59 -13.05 -12.79 -1.54
CA LEU A 59 -12.81 -12.95 -2.98
C LEU A 59 -12.37 -14.39 -3.30
N GLU A 60 -11.48 -14.98 -2.49
CA GLU A 60 -11.10 -16.40 -2.60
C GLU A 60 -12.31 -17.32 -2.51
N GLY A 61 -13.24 -17.05 -1.58
CA GLY A 61 -14.52 -17.77 -1.48
C GLY A 61 -15.38 -17.67 -2.74
N VAL A 62 -15.58 -16.46 -3.27
CA VAL A 62 -16.31 -16.23 -4.54
C VAL A 62 -15.61 -16.91 -5.72
N GLU A 63 -14.27 -16.96 -5.72
CA GLU A 63 -13.47 -17.64 -6.75
C GLU A 63 -13.61 -19.18 -6.66
N THR A 64 -13.78 -19.74 -5.46
CA THR A 64 -14.13 -21.16 -5.29
C THR A 64 -15.58 -21.46 -5.70
N ASP A 65 -16.54 -20.60 -5.37
CA ASP A 65 -17.94 -20.74 -5.79
C ASP A 65 -18.06 -20.67 -7.33
N LEU A 66 -17.31 -19.77 -7.97
CA LEU A 66 -17.24 -19.66 -9.43
C LEU A 66 -16.71 -20.95 -10.07
N ARG A 67 -15.60 -21.50 -9.57
CA ARG A 67 -15.05 -22.78 -10.05
C ARG A 67 -16.01 -23.95 -9.87
N GLU A 68 -16.79 -23.97 -8.78
CA GLU A 68 -17.81 -25.01 -8.59
C GLU A 68 -18.97 -24.83 -9.59
N ALA A 69 -19.38 -23.59 -9.88
CA ALA A 69 -20.38 -23.27 -10.90
C ALA A 69 -19.92 -23.65 -12.32
N GLU A 70 -18.65 -23.37 -12.68
CA GLU A 70 -18.03 -23.82 -13.93
C GLU A 70 -18.00 -25.36 -14.03
N SER A 71 -17.61 -26.05 -12.95
CA SER A 71 -17.62 -27.52 -12.89
C SER A 71 -19.03 -28.10 -13.06
N LYS A 72 -20.05 -27.44 -12.50
CA LYS A 72 -21.47 -27.80 -12.71
C LYS A 72 -21.90 -27.57 -14.16
N LEU A 73 -21.52 -26.44 -14.77
CA LEU A 73 -21.86 -26.13 -16.16
C LEU A 73 -21.25 -27.15 -17.14
N ILE A 74 -19.98 -27.53 -16.97
CA ILE A 74 -19.31 -28.55 -17.78
C ILE A 74 -19.99 -29.93 -17.63
N LYS A 75 -20.47 -30.27 -16.42
CA LYS A 75 -21.26 -31.50 -16.19
C LYS A 75 -22.63 -31.45 -16.86
N MET A 76 -23.31 -30.29 -16.88
CA MET A 76 -24.57 -30.13 -17.60
C MET A 76 -24.37 -30.20 -19.12
N GLN A 77 -23.29 -29.60 -19.64
CA GLN A 77 -22.95 -29.65 -21.07
C GLN A 77 -22.67 -31.09 -21.53
N SER A 78 -21.80 -31.82 -20.83
CA SER A 78 -21.52 -33.23 -21.17
C SER A 78 -22.72 -34.16 -20.97
N ALA A 79 -23.60 -33.91 -19.99
CA ALA A 79 -24.88 -34.61 -19.87
C ALA A 79 -25.85 -34.30 -21.03
N HIS A 80 -25.89 -33.06 -21.50
CA HIS A 80 -26.68 -32.66 -22.66
C HIS A 80 -26.15 -33.27 -23.96
N GLU A 81 -24.84 -33.27 -24.18
CA GLU A 81 -24.19 -33.95 -25.31
C GLU A 81 -24.47 -35.45 -25.30
N ALA A 82 -24.39 -36.11 -24.14
CA ALA A 82 -24.74 -37.51 -23.99
C ALA A 82 -26.23 -37.79 -24.27
N ALA A 83 -27.14 -36.90 -23.85
CA ALA A 83 -28.57 -37.00 -24.14
C ALA A 83 -28.87 -36.81 -25.65
N VAL A 84 -28.21 -35.86 -26.31
CA VAL A 84 -28.32 -35.65 -27.76
C VAL A 84 -27.76 -36.86 -28.53
N ALA A 85 -26.63 -37.41 -28.10
CA ALA A 85 -26.05 -38.62 -28.69
C ALA A 85 -26.97 -39.85 -28.52
N ALA A 86 -27.59 -40.01 -27.34
CA ALA A 86 -28.57 -41.06 -27.08
C ALA A 86 -29.85 -40.90 -27.93
N ALA A 87 -30.35 -39.67 -28.09
CA ALA A 87 -31.49 -39.38 -28.95
C ALA A 87 -31.19 -39.64 -30.43
N ALA A 88 -29.99 -39.26 -30.90
CA ALA A 88 -29.53 -39.56 -32.26
C ALA A 88 -29.36 -41.07 -32.49
N ALA A 89 -28.84 -41.82 -31.52
CA ALA A 89 -28.75 -43.27 -31.57
C ALA A 89 -30.14 -43.95 -31.59
N ALA A 90 -31.10 -43.45 -30.81
CA ALA A 90 -32.48 -43.92 -30.83
C ALA A 90 -33.17 -43.64 -32.17
N ALA A 91 -32.94 -42.48 -32.78
CA ALA A 91 -33.43 -42.16 -34.12
C ALA A 91 -32.79 -43.06 -35.20
N ALA A 92 -31.48 -43.34 -35.11
CA ALA A 92 -30.78 -44.26 -36.02
C ALA A 92 -31.20 -45.74 -35.83
N ALA A 93 -31.67 -46.12 -34.64
CA ALA A 93 -32.29 -47.41 -34.37
C ALA A 93 -33.78 -47.49 -34.80
N GLY A 94 -34.33 -46.43 -35.39
CA GLY A 94 -35.68 -46.39 -35.95
C GLY A 94 -35.84 -47.30 -37.17
N ILE A 95 -36.19 -48.56 -36.93
CA ILE A 95 -36.41 -49.59 -37.96
C ILE A 95 -37.47 -49.12 -38.99
N PRO A 96 -37.19 -49.20 -40.30
CA PRO A 96 -38.15 -48.79 -41.32
C PRO A 96 -39.27 -49.83 -41.50
N GLY A 97 -40.52 -49.39 -41.27
CA GLY A 97 -41.70 -49.95 -41.93
C GLY A 97 -42.69 -50.70 -41.05
N SER A 98 -43.86 -50.07 -40.85
CA SER A 98 -45.15 -50.73 -41.08
C SER A 98 -46.24 -49.67 -41.32
N GLY A 99 -47.01 -49.81 -42.41
CA GLY A 99 -48.11 -48.90 -42.71
C GLY A 99 -49.39 -49.31 -41.99
N GLY A 100 -49.74 -48.61 -40.90
CA GLY A 100 -50.92 -48.89 -40.09
C GLY A 100 -51.97 -47.80 -40.17
N SER A 101 -52.90 -47.88 -41.14
CA SER A 101 -54.09 -47.03 -41.16
C SER A 101 -55.13 -47.56 -40.16
N GLY A 102 -55.39 -46.81 -39.08
CA GLY A 102 -56.40 -47.15 -38.08
C GLY A 102 -56.63 -45.98 -37.12
N GLY A 103 -57.85 -45.46 -37.07
CA GLY A 103 -58.20 -44.29 -36.27
C GLY A 103 -59.19 -44.59 -35.14
N THR A 104 -58.84 -44.10 -33.94
CA THR A 104 -59.67 -43.91 -32.74
C THR A 104 -58.97 -42.77 -31.97
N SER A 105 -59.60 -41.66 -31.59
CA SER A 105 -60.78 -41.46 -30.72
C SER A 105 -60.51 -41.88 -29.26
N ALA A 106 -60.65 -40.92 -28.34
CA ALA A 106 -60.19 -40.94 -26.94
C ALA A 106 -58.64 -40.99 -26.79
N GLU A 107 -58.03 -40.50 -25.71
CA GLU A 107 -58.57 -39.89 -24.48
C GLU A 107 -57.64 -38.74 -24.00
N GLN A 108 -58.16 -37.80 -23.19
CA GLN A 108 -57.44 -36.59 -22.75
C GLN A 108 -57.20 -36.60 -21.23
N PRO A 109 -55.93 -36.71 -20.76
CA PRO A 109 -55.61 -36.60 -19.34
C PRO A 109 -54.74 -35.38 -18.97
N GLY A 110 -55.09 -34.74 -17.85
CA GLY A 110 -54.13 -34.20 -16.88
C GLY A 110 -53.35 -32.92 -17.20
N SER A 111 -53.94 -31.76 -16.88
CA SER A 111 -53.17 -30.54 -16.60
C SER A 111 -52.29 -30.71 -15.36
N PRO A 112 -51.01 -30.32 -15.36
CA PRO A 112 -50.20 -30.18 -14.15
C PRO A 112 -50.32 -28.75 -13.57
N ASP A 113 -51.36 -28.50 -12.78
CA ASP A 113 -51.42 -27.30 -11.93
C ASP A 113 -50.38 -27.40 -10.80
N SER A 114 -49.26 -26.66 -10.91
CA SER A 114 -48.49 -26.10 -9.77
C SER A 114 -47.21 -25.39 -10.21
N ILE A 115 -47.20 -24.05 -10.17
CA ILE A 115 -45.98 -23.28 -9.89
C ILE A 115 -46.27 -22.43 -8.65
N GLY A 116 -45.40 -22.56 -7.64
CA GLY A 116 -45.69 -22.16 -6.27
C GLY A 116 -45.65 -20.66 -6.02
N SER A 117 -46.55 -20.22 -5.13
CA SER A 117 -46.45 -18.93 -4.45
C SER A 117 -45.16 -18.84 -3.61
N LEU A 118 -44.33 -17.83 -3.88
CA LEU A 118 -43.32 -17.33 -2.95
C LEU A 118 -43.54 -15.83 -2.78
N GLY A 119 -43.84 -15.42 -1.56
CA GLY A 119 -43.99 -14.02 -1.16
C GLY A 119 -42.72 -13.45 -0.49
N THR A 120 -42.91 -12.37 0.28
CA THR A 120 -41.88 -11.51 0.93
C THR A 120 -41.18 -10.55 -0.07
N ALA A 121 -41.01 -9.25 0.22
CA ALA A 121 -41.47 -8.45 1.37
C ALA A 121 -41.73 -6.95 1.03
N ARG A 122 -42.56 -6.31 1.88
CA ARG A 122 -42.51 -4.86 2.22
C ARG A 122 -41.13 -4.53 2.86
N GLN A 123 -40.57 -3.32 2.98
CA GLN A 123 -41.01 -1.90 3.07
C GLN A 123 -39.69 -1.03 3.06
N PRO A 124 -39.60 0.27 3.46
CA PRO A 124 -40.49 1.45 3.39
C PRO A 124 -39.77 2.69 2.74
N HIS A 125 -40.17 3.92 3.12
CA HIS A 125 -39.72 5.23 2.61
C HIS A 125 -38.43 5.83 3.22
N GLY A 126 -37.88 6.86 2.56
CA GLY A 126 -36.89 7.85 3.04
C GLY A 126 -36.19 8.52 1.83
N SER A 127 -36.30 9.80 1.46
CA SER A 127 -36.86 11.03 2.07
C SER A 127 -35.99 11.78 3.10
N GLU A 128 -34.84 12.26 2.66
CA GLU A 128 -34.02 13.39 3.17
C GLU A 128 -33.02 13.77 2.04
N ALA A 129 -32.35 14.92 1.96
CA ALA A 129 -32.69 16.33 2.24
C ALA A 129 -31.59 17.20 1.55
N SER A 130 -31.87 18.46 1.20
CA SER A 130 -30.82 19.40 0.71
C SER A 130 -30.12 20.10 1.90
N PRO A 131 -28.86 20.58 1.77
CA PRO A 131 -28.54 21.78 0.99
C PRO A 131 -27.27 21.56 0.10
N GLY A 132 -26.74 22.51 -0.70
CA GLY A 132 -26.94 23.96 -0.74
C GLY A 132 -25.77 24.69 -0.06
N GLY A 133 -24.84 25.25 -0.84
CA GLY A 133 -23.67 25.95 -0.31
C GLY A 133 -22.98 26.80 -1.38
N GLU A 134 -22.91 28.11 -1.15
CA GLU A 134 -22.33 29.10 -2.05
C GLU A 134 -20.98 29.61 -1.54
N GLY A 135 -20.14 30.07 -2.48
CA GLY A 135 -19.17 31.15 -2.23
C GLY A 135 -17.82 30.79 -1.63
N GLY A 136 -16.88 31.74 -1.77
CA GLY A 136 -15.52 31.66 -1.23
C GLY A 136 -14.48 31.20 -2.25
N GLY A 137 -13.80 32.16 -2.88
CA GLY A 137 -12.56 31.92 -3.63
C GLY A 137 -11.38 32.58 -2.91
N GLU A 138 -10.21 31.95 -2.91
CA GLU A 138 -8.99 32.55 -2.36
C GLU A 138 -7.72 32.06 -3.09
N GLN A 139 -6.58 32.63 -2.73
CA GLN A 139 -5.44 32.78 -3.64
C GLN A 139 -4.46 31.60 -3.64
N ALA A 140 -3.94 31.27 -4.83
CA ALA A 140 -2.82 30.34 -4.96
C ALA A 140 -1.50 31.01 -4.54
N THR A 141 -1.03 30.75 -3.32
CA THR A 141 0.31 31.11 -2.84
C THR A 141 1.19 29.88 -2.71
N SER A 142 2.41 29.93 -3.25
CA SER A 142 3.33 28.80 -3.35
C SER A 142 3.82 28.29 -1.98
N PRO A 143 3.95 26.97 -1.76
CA PRO A 143 4.61 26.43 -0.58
C PRO A 143 6.13 26.68 -0.64
N PRO A 144 6.78 27.04 0.49
CA PRO A 144 8.23 27.23 0.55
C PRO A 144 8.99 25.90 0.54
N SER A 145 10.23 25.93 0.03
CA SER A 145 11.11 24.74 -0.04
C SER A 145 11.45 24.20 1.36
N PRO A 146 11.48 22.86 1.56
CA PRO A 146 11.92 22.28 2.82
C PRO A 146 13.43 22.47 3.05
N PRO A 147 13.89 22.62 4.31
CA PRO A 147 15.30 22.65 4.68
C PRO A 147 15.95 21.25 4.62
N PRO A 148 17.29 21.16 4.50
CA PRO A 148 18.00 19.89 4.39
C PRO A 148 17.93 19.05 5.67
N PRO A 149 17.95 17.70 5.57
CA PRO A 149 17.79 16.80 6.71
C PRO A 149 19.00 16.86 7.66
N ALA A 150 18.71 17.01 8.96
CA ALA A 150 19.69 16.86 10.03
C ALA A 150 20.16 15.39 10.15
N PRO A 151 21.37 15.12 10.68
CA PRO A 151 21.88 13.75 10.82
C PRO A 151 20.98 12.90 11.71
N ALA A 152 20.69 11.68 11.27
CA ALA A 152 19.77 10.76 11.92
C ALA A 152 20.34 10.18 13.24
N VAL A 153 20.24 10.96 14.31
CA VAL A 153 20.40 10.46 15.68
C VAL A 153 19.31 9.42 15.91
N LYS A 154 19.69 8.14 16.11
CA LYS A 154 18.74 7.10 16.54
C LYS A 154 18.11 7.58 17.86
N PRO A 155 16.78 7.75 17.94
CA PRO A 155 16.16 8.21 19.18
C PRO A 155 16.35 7.15 20.25
N CYS A 156 17.06 7.50 21.33
CA CYS A 156 17.25 6.63 22.48
C CYS A 156 15.90 6.46 23.18
N LEU A 157 15.18 5.39 22.88
CA LEU A 157 13.84 5.16 23.43
C LEU A 157 13.94 5.06 24.96
N LEU A 158 12.96 5.61 25.67
CA LEU A 158 12.90 5.56 27.15
C LEU A 158 12.91 4.12 27.69
N LEU A 159 12.52 3.16 26.83
CA LEU A 159 12.58 1.71 27.02
C LEU A 159 14.01 1.15 27.15
N ASP A 160 15.01 1.77 26.53
CA ASP A 160 16.38 1.27 26.46
C ASP A 160 17.24 1.76 27.65
N LEU A 161 16.83 2.86 28.30
CA LEU A 161 17.49 3.39 29.49
C LEU A 161 17.56 2.35 30.62
N GLU A 162 18.72 2.19 31.25
CA GLU A 162 18.85 1.36 32.46
C GLU A 162 17.90 1.82 33.59
N LYS A 163 17.62 0.92 34.55
CA LYS A 163 16.75 1.21 35.70
C LYS A 163 17.18 2.47 36.48
N LYS A 164 18.48 2.75 36.59
CA LYS A 164 19.03 3.91 37.32
C LYS A 164 18.72 5.27 36.66
N PRO A 165 19.07 5.54 35.39
CA PRO A 165 18.65 6.76 34.71
C PRO A 165 17.13 6.85 34.54
N LEU A 166 16.43 5.73 34.29
CA LEU A 166 14.96 5.73 34.20
C LEU A 166 14.31 6.20 35.51
N LEU A 167 14.81 5.74 36.67
CA LEU A 167 14.37 6.21 37.98
C LEU A 167 14.64 7.72 38.18
N LYS A 168 15.78 8.24 37.69
CA LYS A 168 16.06 9.69 37.73
C LYS A 168 15.05 10.51 36.90
N VAL A 169 14.59 10.00 35.77
CA VAL A 169 13.51 10.66 34.99
C VAL A 169 12.20 10.63 35.79
N PHE A 170 11.86 9.51 36.41
CA PHE A 170 10.65 9.37 37.22
C PHE A 170 10.64 10.26 38.49
N VAL A 171 11.78 10.68 39.02
CA VAL A 171 11.84 11.67 40.13
C VAL A 171 11.25 13.04 39.74
N PHE A 172 11.21 13.37 38.43
CA PHE A 172 10.60 14.61 37.92
C PHE A 172 9.13 14.45 37.49
N LEU A 173 8.53 13.27 37.70
CA LEU A 173 7.15 12.96 37.33
C LEU A 173 6.35 12.52 38.55
N ASN A 174 5.11 12.99 38.66
CA ASN A 174 4.18 12.52 39.68
C ASN A 174 3.81 11.04 39.42
N ALA A 175 3.42 10.30 40.46
CA ALA A 175 3.06 8.88 40.32
C ALA A 175 1.98 8.62 39.24
N GLY A 176 0.98 9.50 39.13
CA GLY A 176 -0.04 9.45 38.07
C GLY A 176 0.45 9.86 36.68
N GLU A 177 1.59 10.54 36.55
CA GLU A 177 2.27 10.78 35.26
C GLU A 177 3.11 9.56 34.86
N VAL A 178 3.85 8.95 35.80
CA VAL A 178 4.59 7.69 35.58
C VAL A 178 3.66 6.56 35.17
N LEU A 179 2.52 6.39 35.85
CA LEU A 179 1.50 5.38 35.49
C LEU A 179 0.89 5.63 34.09
N ARG A 180 0.59 6.88 33.72
CA ARG A 180 0.07 7.19 32.38
C ARG A 180 1.11 6.97 31.28
N ALA A 181 2.37 7.33 31.51
CA ALA A 181 3.47 7.02 30.59
C ALA A 181 3.68 5.49 30.44
N ALA A 182 3.56 4.75 31.55
CA ALA A 182 3.63 3.29 31.54
C ALA A 182 2.48 2.63 30.77
N GLN A 183 1.25 3.16 30.87
CA GLN A 183 0.07 2.64 30.16
C GLN A 183 0.20 2.72 28.64
N VAL A 184 0.92 3.71 28.09
CA VAL A 184 1.17 3.84 26.64
C VAL A 184 2.02 2.68 26.09
N CYS A 185 2.78 1.96 26.92
CA CYS A 185 3.71 0.94 26.44
C CYS A 185 3.82 -0.27 27.38
N ARG A 186 3.26 -1.42 27.00
CA ARG A 186 3.30 -2.70 27.78
C ARG A 186 4.70 -3.08 28.29
N PRO A 187 5.79 -3.01 27.48
CA PRO A 187 7.16 -3.19 27.97
C PRO A 187 7.56 -2.21 29.08
N MET A 188 7.18 -0.93 28.97
CA MET A 188 7.43 0.07 30.00
C MET A 188 6.62 -0.21 31.27
N PHE A 189 5.35 -0.62 31.14
CA PHE A 189 4.53 -1.05 32.27
C PHE A 189 5.19 -2.18 33.07
N ARG A 190 5.66 -3.25 32.40
CA ARG A 190 6.41 -4.33 33.06
C ARG A 190 7.69 -3.84 33.75
N LYS A 191 8.37 -2.86 33.16
CA LYS A 191 9.63 -2.30 33.69
C LYS A 191 9.40 -1.40 34.91
N VAL A 192 8.32 -0.62 34.91
CA VAL A 192 7.83 0.18 36.05
C VAL A 192 7.34 -0.72 37.17
N ASP A 193 6.51 -1.71 36.86
CA ASP A 193 6.02 -2.71 37.82
C ASP A 193 7.18 -3.44 38.51
N LEU A 194 8.17 -3.91 37.76
CA LEU A 194 9.40 -4.54 38.28
C LEU A 194 10.40 -3.56 38.94
N MET A 195 10.09 -2.25 38.99
CA MET A 195 10.84 -1.23 39.75
C MET A 195 10.10 -0.74 41.01
N PHE A 196 8.76 -0.83 41.05
CA PHE A 196 7.94 -0.39 42.19
C PHE A 196 7.21 -1.54 42.92
N GLY A 197 7.28 -2.77 42.41
CA GLY A 197 6.78 -4.00 43.06
C GLY A 197 5.26 -4.19 43.02
N ILE A 198 4.54 -3.44 42.18
CA ILE A 198 3.08 -3.26 42.26
C ILE A 198 2.31 -4.58 42.07
N GLY A 199 2.78 -5.47 41.20
CA GLY A 199 2.22 -6.80 40.94
C GLY A 199 2.90 -7.97 41.65
N SER A 200 3.87 -7.73 42.54
CA SER A 200 4.78 -8.79 43.07
C SER A 200 4.45 -9.34 44.46
N GLN A 201 3.27 -9.05 45.04
CA GLN A 201 2.81 -9.66 46.30
C GLN A 201 1.43 -10.31 46.18
N ALA A 202 1.40 -11.56 45.69
CA ALA A 202 0.26 -12.48 45.82
C ALA A 202 0.65 -13.97 45.62
N VAL A 203 1.85 -14.39 46.05
CA VAL A 203 2.26 -15.81 46.04
C VAL A 203 2.52 -16.29 47.46
N SER A 204 1.92 -17.43 47.79
CA SER A 204 1.76 -18.00 49.13
C SER A 204 3.06 -18.20 49.91
N ALA A 205 2.93 -18.20 51.24
CA ALA A 205 3.99 -18.59 52.17
C ALA A 205 4.44 -20.06 51.98
N GLU A 206 5.70 -20.30 52.32
CA GLU A 206 6.45 -21.56 52.18
C GLU A 206 6.39 -22.40 53.47
N PRO A 207 6.00 -23.69 53.42
CA PRO A 207 6.07 -24.60 54.56
C PRO A 207 7.35 -25.45 54.56
N THR A 208 8.31 -25.12 55.43
CA THR A 208 9.42 -26.01 55.84
C THR A 208 8.88 -27.16 56.72
N PRO A 209 9.46 -28.40 56.73
CA PRO A 209 10.79 -28.72 57.32
C PRO A 209 11.46 -29.98 56.69
N PRO A 210 12.38 -30.76 57.34
CA PRO A 210 13.52 -30.49 58.24
C PRO A 210 14.89 -30.99 57.67
N ALA A 211 15.96 -31.02 58.47
CA ALA A 211 17.37 -31.10 58.05
C ALA A 211 18.11 -32.47 58.17
N ALA A 212 19.07 -32.69 57.24
CA ALA A 212 20.44 -33.30 57.41
C ALA A 212 20.60 -34.75 57.95
N PRO A 213 21.81 -35.38 58.03
CA PRO A 213 23.19 -35.02 57.59
C PRO A 213 23.85 -36.11 56.68
N PRO A 214 25.15 -36.52 56.78
CA PRO A 214 26.35 -35.91 56.17
C PRO A 214 27.14 -36.80 55.15
N ALA A 215 28.29 -36.31 54.66
CA ALA A 215 29.17 -36.92 53.62
C ALA A 215 30.14 -38.03 54.12
N PRO A 216 30.95 -38.63 53.22
CA PRO A 216 32.41 -38.45 53.34
C PRO A 216 33.23 -38.31 52.02
N SER A 217 34.55 -38.12 52.18
CA SER A 217 35.56 -37.63 51.21
C SER A 217 36.41 -38.72 50.50
N ALA A 218 36.91 -38.41 49.28
CA ALA A 218 38.13 -38.91 48.61
C ALA A 218 38.51 -37.90 47.48
N ALA A 219 39.75 -37.38 47.29
CA ALA A 219 41.05 -37.99 46.91
C ALA A 219 41.13 -38.52 45.45
N ALA A 220 42.22 -38.48 44.67
CA ALA A 220 43.49 -37.69 44.65
C ALA A 220 44.28 -37.99 43.32
N GLY A 221 45.32 -37.20 42.97
CA GLY A 221 46.19 -37.39 41.77
C GLY A 221 45.93 -36.36 40.64
N ILE A 222 46.85 -35.60 40.02
CA ILE A 222 48.34 -35.51 39.91
C ILE A 222 49.00 -36.44 38.84
N ILE A 223 49.96 -35.86 38.10
CA ILE A 223 51.14 -36.44 37.36
C ILE A 223 51.10 -36.43 35.79
N THR A 224 51.84 -35.48 35.18
CA THR A 224 52.42 -35.44 33.79
C THR A 224 51.55 -35.61 32.53
N GLY A 225 51.97 -35.17 31.32
CA GLY A 225 53.08 -34.27 30.96
C GLY A 225 53.76 -34.52 29.59
N GLY A 226 54.28 -33.47 28.96
CA GLY A 226 55.31 -33.50 27.89
C GLY A 226 54.83 -33.73 26.44
N GLY A 227 55.58 -33.23 25.45
CA GLY A 227 55.40 -33.60 24.03
C GLY A 227 55.45 -32.49 22.97
N ALA A 228 56.61 -31.86 22.77
CA ALA A 228 56.99 -31.24 21.48
C ALA A 228 58.30 -31.93 21.02
N PRO A 229 58.58 -32.10 19.71
CA PRO A 229 59.29 -31.01 19.01
C PRO A 229 59.11 -30.90 17.47
N ALA A 230 59.51 -29.73 16.95
CA ALA A 230 60.26 -29.42 15.72
C ALA A 230 60.03 -30.14 14.35
N GLY A 231 59.94 -29.32 13.30
CA GLY A 231 60.37 -29.67 11.92
C GLY A 231 59.48 -29.12 10.79
N ALA A 232 59.94 -28.70 9.61
CA ALA A 232 61.02 -27.75 9.23
C ALA A 232 61.06 -27.61 7.68
N ARG A 233 61.29 -26.39 7.12
CA ARG A 233 61.59 -26.11 5.69
C ARG A 233 60.46 -26.47 4.69
N ASP A 234 60.41 -26.11 3.40
CA ASP A 234 61.14 -25.21 2.45
C ASP A 234 60.11 -24.92 1.28
N ARG A 235 60.17 -23.95 0.34
CA ARG A 235 60.98 -22.72 0.09
C ARG A 235 60.68 -22.15 -1.32
N ALA A 236 60.77 -20.81 -1.49
CA ALA A 236 60.64 -20.06 -2.76
C ALA A 236 59.24 -20.08 -3.44
N GLY A 237 58.88 -19.17 -4.36
CA GLY A 237 59.57 -17.96 -4.86
C GLY A 237 58.88 -17.32 -6.08
N SER A 238 59.47 -16.24 -6.62
CA SER A 238 58.95 -15.37 -7.73
C SER A 238 57.74 -14.49 -7.33
N ALA A 239 57.67 -13.16 -7.49
CA ALA A 239 58.10 -12.24 -8.57
C ALA A 239 57.29 -12.42 -9.87
N ALA A 240 56.76 -11.39 -10.55
CA ALA A 240 56.70 -9.94 -10.32
C ALA A 240 55.32 -9.40 -10.87
N SER A 241 55.02 -8.14 -11.25
CA SER A 241 55.77 -6.93 -11.58
C SER A 241 54.87 -5.66 -11.57
N ALA A 242 55.39 -4.51 -12.04
CA ALA A 242 54.65 -3.40 -12.66
C ALA A 242 53.78 -2.48 -11.76
N SER A 243 54.46 -1.55 -11.10
CA SER A 243 53.94 -0.21 -10.80
C SER A 243 53.50 0.57 -12.04
N SER A 244 52.47 1.40 -11.91
CA SER A 244 52.41 2.70 -12.59
C SER A 244 51.76 3.75 -11.68
N ALA A 245 52.34 4.95 -11.64
CA ALA A 245 51.85 6.06 -10.82
C ALA A 245 51.83 7.35 -11.66
N SER A 246 50.69 8.03 -11.66
CA SER A 246 50.46 9.42 -12.09
C SER A 246 48.95 9.64 -12.26
N THR A 247 48.37 10.84 -12.34
CA THR A 247 48.68 12.19 -11.82
C THR A 247 47.44 13.03 -12.19
N GLY A 248 47.00 13.96 -11.33
CA GLY A 248 46.16 15.09 -11.76
C GLY A 248 44.69 15.09 -11.32
N ALA A 249 44.44 15.80 -10.22
CA ALA A 249 43.43 16.87 -10.23
C ALA A 249 44.03 18.06 -11.02
N PRO A 250 43.25 18.99 -11.64
CA PRO A 250 42.01 19.56 -11.09
C PRO A 250 40.90 19.90 -12.14
N GLY A 251 39.84 20.59 -11.72
CA GLY A 251 39.13 21.52 -12.59
C GLY A 251 37.60 21.56 -12.49
N ASN A 252 37.05 22.63 -11.89
CA ASN A 252 35.66 23.04 -12.14
C ASN A 252 35.57 23.84 -13.46
N ARG A 253 34.51 23.67 -14.26
CA ARG A 253 33.54 24.73 -14.68
C ARG A 253 32.79 24.45 -16.00
N LEU A 254 31.57 25.01 -16.06
CA LEU A 254 30.80 25.49 -17.23
C LEU A 254 30.42 24.51 -18.35
N GLY A 255 29.12 24.48 -18.69
CA GLY A 255 28.60 23.68 -19.81
C GLY A 255 27.09 23.81 -20.08
N GLN A 256 26.52 25.01 -20.01
CA GLN A 256 25.10 25.21 -20.35
C GLN A 256 24.87 25.11 -21.87
N ARG A 257 24.10 24.10 -22.32
CA ARG A 257 23.30 24.08 -23.57
C ARG A 257 22.54 22.74 -23.68
N ALA A 258 21.37 22.64 -24.31
CA ALA A 258 20.24 23.56 -24.46
C ALA A 258 19.06 22.81 -25.08
N LEU A 259 17.87 22.86 -24.47
CA LEU A 259 16.59 22.62 -25.15
C LEU A 259 15.53 23.55 -24.56
N ALA A 260 15.20 24.60 -25.32
CA ALA A 260 14.13 25.54 -25.01
C ALA A 260 13.38 25.90 -26.30
N SER A 261 12.35 25.12 -26.63
CA SER A 261 11.36 25.34 -27.69
C SER A 261 10.27 24.27 -27.56
N ALA A 262 8.97 24.55 -27.69
CA ALA A 262 8.32 25.86 -27.76
C ALA A 262 6.89 25.80 -27.20
N LEU A 263 6.48 26.88 -26.52
CA LEU A 263 5.08 27.24 -26.29
C LEU A 263 4.91 28.66 -26.83
N GLY A 264 4.00 28.86 -27.78
CA GLY A 264 3.93 30.10 -28.57
C GLY A 264 2.62 30.23 -29.33
N VAL A 265 1.62 30.81 -28.66
CA VAL A 265 0.28 31.11 -29.18
C VAL A 265 0.33 31.99 -30.43
N VAL A 266 -0.48 31.66 -31.44
CA VAL A 266 -1.09 32.65 -32.34
C VAL A 266 -2.58 32.33 -32.47
N ALA A 267 -3.43 33.34 -32.29
CA ALA A 267 -4.87 33.24 -32.52
C ALA A 267 -5.36 34.44 -33.35
N SER A 268 -5.77 34.19 -34.60
CA SER A 268 -6.68 35.00 -35.43
C SER A 268 -6.71 34.45 -36.87
N ARG A 269 -7.64 34.79 -37.78
CA ARG A 269 -9.08 35.16 -37.75
C ARG A 269 -9.40 35.63 -39.20
N VAL A 270 -10.54 35.24 -39.79
CA VAL A 270 -10.98 35.65 -41.17
C VAL A 270 -10.04 35.05 -42.25
N GLU A 271 -10.43 34.70 -43.49
CA GLU A 271 -11.61 35.02 -44.32
C GLU A 271 -11.99 33.85 -45.29
N ALA A 272 -13.18 33.92 -45.91
CA ALA A 272 -13.72 33.23 -47.10
C ALA A 272 -13.17 31.81 -47.47
N VAL A 273 -13.99 30.77 -47.67
CA VAL A 273 -15.01 30.63 -48.74
C VAL A 273 -15.94 29.44 -48.42
N THR A 274 -17.26 29.69 -48.32
CA THR A 274 -18.31 28.66 -48.42
C THR A 274 -19.61 29.28 -48.95
N ALA A 275 -19.78 29.27 -50.27
CA ALA A 275 -21.06 29.58 -50.93
C ALA A 275 -21.69 28.25 -51.41
N GLY A 276 -22.94 27.96 -51.05
CA GLY A 276 -23.54 26.66 -51.40
C GLY A 276 -24.86 26.32 -50.69
N ALA A 277 -25.88 27.16 -50.85
CA ALA A 277 -27.31 26.86 -50.67
C ALA A 277 -27.74 25.81 -49.62
N SER A 278 -28.26 26.29 -48.48
CA SER A 278 -29.36 25.59 -47.79
C SER A 278 -30.41 26.60 -47.34
N SER A 279 -31.66 26.39 -47.76
CA SER A 279 -32.82 27.01 -47.14
C SER A 279 -33.23 26.21 -45.90
N GLY A 280 -33.75 26.81 -44.82
CA GLY A 280 -34.12 28.21 -44.67
C GLY A 280 -35.63 28.40 -44.51
N PHE A 281 -36.22 27.74 -43.51
CA PHE A 281 -37.49 28.16 -42.93
C PHE A 281 -37.45 27.96 -41.42
N GLY A 282 -37.64 29.05 -40.67
CA GLY A 282 -37.53 29.06 -39.21
C GLY A 282 -38.86 28.73 -38.53
N SER A 283 -38.78 28.05 -37.39
CA SER A 283 -39.92 27.94 -36.47
C SER A 283 -40.15 29.29 -35.78
N LEU A 284 -41.39 29.77 -35.80
CA LEU A 284 -41.84 30.91 -35.00
C LEU A 284 -43.07 30.49 -34.20
N ALA A 285 -42.93 30.51 -32.87
CA ALA A 285 -44.02 30.33 -31.93
C ALA A 285 -44.31 31.66 -31.23
N GLY A 286 -45.56 32.12 -31.23
CA GLY A 286 -45.99 33.27 -30.45
C GLY A 286 -47.15 34.07 -31.03
N ALA A 287 -48.20 34.25 -30.22
CA ALA A 287 -49.25 35.26 -30.35
C ALA A 287 -50.28 35.14 -31.51
N ALA A 288 -51.27 34.25 -31.34
CA ALA A 288 -52.67 34.56 -31.63
C ALA A 288 -53.58 33.75 -30.70
N ALA A 289 -54.42 34.43 -29.91
CA ALA A 289 -55.49 33.81 -29.13
C ALA A 289 -56.85 34.09 -29.80
N THR A 290 -57.93 33.53 -29.24
CA THR A 290 -59.33 33.79 -29.62
C THR A 290 -59.71 33.56 -31.09
N LEU A 291 -60.31 32.39 -31.35
CA LEU A 291 -61.76 32.37 -31.62
C LEU A 291 -62.36 30.98 -31.41
N THR A 292 -63.44 30.92 -30.64
CA THR A 292 -64.28 29.74 -30.47
C THR A 292 -65.18 29.58 -31.70
N GLY A 293 -65.13 28.43 -32.37
CA GLY A 293 -66.02 28.09 -33.48
C GLY A 293 -66.60 26.70 -33.29
N ALA A 294 -67.84 26.62 -32.83
CA ALA A 294 -68.58 25.36 -32.70
C ALA A 294 -69.46 25.12 -33.95
N GLY A 295 -69.38 23.90 -34.46
CA GLY A 295 -70.23 23.29 -35.48
C GLY A 295 -69.87 21.80 -35.48
N ASP A 296 -70.76 20.83 -35.32
CA ASP A 296 -72.19 20.75 -35.65
C ASP A 296 -72.50 20.98 -37.13
N GLY A 297 -73.36 20.13 -37.69
CA GLY A 297 -73.30 19.72 -39.09
C GLY A 297 -72.53 18.39 -39.24
N GLY A 298 -73.18 17.22 -39.42
CA GLY A 298 -74.61 16.98 -39.61
C GLY A 298 -74.98 16.65 -41.07
N SER A 299 -74.33 15.62 -41.63
CA SER A 299 -74.69 14.90 -42.86
C SER A 299 -73.81 13.65 -42.95
N GLY A 300 -74.24 12.47 -43.39
CA GLY A 300 -75.58 12.05 -43.84
C GLY A 300 -75.45 10.90 -44.86
N PRO A 301 -75.67 9.62 -44.50
CA PRO A 301 -75.39 8.47 -45.38
C PRO A 301 -76.48 8.27 -46.46
N GLY A 302 -76.70 9.28 -47.30
CA GLY A 302 -77.66 9.29 -48.42
C GLY A 302 -77.14 8.57 -49.67
N GLY A 303 -76.76 7.30 -49.54
CA GLY A 303 -76.18 6.48 -50.64
C GLY A 303 -77.18 5.59 -51.38
N GLY A 304 -78.48 5.86 -51.29
CA GLY A 304 -79.52 5.04 -51.90
C GLY A 304 -79.46 5.12 -53.43
N GLY A 305 -78.92 4.08 -54.07
CA GLY A 305 -78.89 3.91 -55.53
C GLY A 305 -80.28 3.71 -56.14
N GLY A 306 -81.10 4.76 -56.11
CA GLY A 306 -82.43 4.80 -56.71
C GLY A 306 -82.34 4.67 -58.22
N GLY A 307 -82.36 3.44 -58.72
CA GLY A 307 -82.54 3.15 -60.13
C GLY A 307 -83.86 3.73 -60.60
N GLY A 308 -83.80 4.91 -61.24
CA GLY A 308 -84.94 5.60 -61.83
C GLY A 308 -85.47 4.83 -63.03
N GLY A 309 -86.14 3.70 -62.77
CA GLY A 309 -86.87 2.95 -63.78
C GLY A 309 -87.91 3.86 -64.42
N MET A 310 -87.75 4.13 -65.72
CA MET A 310 -88.73 4.87 -66.49
C MET A 310 -90.09 4.17 -66.36
N SER A 311 -91.17 4.95 -66.14
CA SER A 311 -92.52 4.39 -66.05
C SER A 311 -92.80 3.51 -67.27
N PRO A 312 -93.32 2.27 -67.09
CA PRO A 312 -93.52 1.34 -68.20
C PRO A 312 -94.44 1.91 -69.28
N GLU A 313 -95.41 2.74 -68.91
CA GLU A 313 -96.31 3.45 -69.83
C GLU A 313 -95.54 4.40 -70.77
N LEU A 314 -94.54 5.12 -70.24
CA LEU A 314 -93.72 6.04 -71.02
C LEU A 314 -92.73 5.29 -71.93
N MET A 315 -92.35 4.06 -71.55
CA MET A 315 -91.52 3.17 -72.36
C MET A 315 -92.29 2.61 -73.57
N ASP A 316 -93.57 2.25 -73.36
CA ASP A 316 -94.47 1.77 -74.42
C ASP A 316 -94.75 2.87 -75.46
N ASP A 317 -95.04 4.10 -75.03
CA ASP A 317 -95.27 5.22 -75.95
C ASP A 317 -94.01 5.70 -76.68
N LEU A 318 -92.82 5.59 -76.08
CA LEU A 318 -91.56 5.77 -76.79
C LEU A 318 -91.35 4.70 -77.86
N SER A 319 -91.69 3.44 -77.58
CA SER A 319 -91.53 2.32 -78.52
C SER A 319 -92.36 2.47 -79.81
N LYS A 320 -93.51 3.17 -79.73
CA LYS A 320 -94.41 3.43 -80.87
C LYS A 320 -93.99 4.64 -81.71
N ARG A 321 -93.15 5.53 -81.17
CA ARG A 321 -92.76 6.80 -81.82
C ARG A 321 -91.33 6.82 -82.35
N LEU A 322 -90.45 5.97 -81.83
CA LEU A 322 -89.08 5.78 -82.32
C LEU A 322 -89.07 4.76 -83.47
N THR A 323 -88.34 5.05 -84.54
CA THR A 323 -88.10 4.06 -85.59
C THR A 323 -87.15 2.95 -85.09
N THR A 324 -87.22 1.77 -85.70
CA THR A 324 -86.37 0.62 -85.34
C THR A 324 -84.87 0.92 -85.44
N VAL A 325 -84.48 1.88 -86.28
CA VAL A 325 -83.09 2.35 -86.42
C VAL A 325 -82.67 3.18 -85.21
N GLU A 326 -83.52 4.12 -84.77
CA GLU A 326 -83.27 4.97 -83.60
C GLU A 326 -83.24 4.14 -82.31
N MET A 327 -84.19 3.21 -82.13
CA MET A 327 -84.22 2.32 -80.98
C MET A 327 -82.95 1.44 -80.91
N LYS A 328 -82.45 0.94 -82.05
CA LYS A 328 -81.17 0.22 -82.12
C LYS A 328 -79.98 1.12 -81.77
N GLY A 329 -80.00 2.38 -82.19
CA GLY A 329 -78.99 3.39 -81.82
C GLY A 329 -78.98 3.69 -80.32
N ILE A 330 -80.16 3.86 -79.72
CA ILE A 330 -80.32 4.08 -78.27
C ILE A 330 -79.77 2.88 -77.49
N ILE A 331 -80.11 1.64 -77.87
CA ILE A 331 -79.56 0.43 -77.23
C ILE A 331 -78.02 0.40 -77.30
N GLN A 332 -77.43 0.70 -78.47
CA GLN A 332 -75.98 0.77 -78.63
C GLN A 332 -75.32 1.86 -77.76
N LEU A 333 -75.99 3.02 -77.61
CA LEU A 333 -75.52 4.09 -76.73
C LEU A 333 -75.64 3.70 -75.25
N THR A 334 -76.73 3.06 -74.82
CA THR A 334 -76.89 2.54 -73.45
C THR A 334 -75.88 1.45 -73.12
N GLU A 335 -75.62 0.52 -74.05
CA GLU A 335 -74.55 -0.47 -73.90
C GLU A 335 -73.16 0.20 -73.82
N ARG A 336 -72.89 1.20 -74.65
CA ARG A 336 -71.64 1.96 -74.59
C ARG A 336 -71.49 2.71 -73.28
N GLY A 337 -72.59 3.28 -72.75
CA GLY A 337 -72.67 3.89 -71.42
C GLY A 337 -72.25 2.90 -70.34
N ARG A 338 -72.96 1.78 -70.22
CA ARG A 338 -72.64 0.70 -69.26
C ARG A 338 -71.19 0.18 -69.38
N ARG A 339 -70.66 0.04 -70.60
CA ARG A 339 -69.25 -0.36 -70.83
C ARG A 339 -68.25 0.72 -70.38
N MET A 340 -68.60 2.00 -70.47
CA MET A 340 -67.77 3.10 -69.97
C MET A 340 -67.87 3.24 -68.45
N GLU A 341 -69.07 3.09 -67.88
CA GLU A 341 -69.32 3.06 -66.42
C GLU A 341 -68.55 1.92 -65.76
N ALA A 342 -68.64 0.70 -66.30
CA ALA A 342 -67.89 -0.46 -65.79
C ALA A 342 -66.37 -0.26 -65.88
N ARG A 343 -65.87 0.42 -66.93
CA ARG A 343 -64.45 0.79 -67.05
C ARG A 343 -64.03 1.88 -66.06
N ALA A 344 -64.88 2.87 -65.82
CA ALA A 344 -64.63 3.92 -64.83
C ALA A 344 -64.58 3.33 -63.40
N GLY A 345 -65.52 2.43 -63.08
CA GLY A 345 -65.52 1.68 -61.81
C GLY A 345 -64.27 0.80 -61.65
N ALA A 346 -63.86 0.08 -62.70
CA ALA A 346 -62.63 -0.71 -62.68
C ALA A 346 -61.38 0.15 -62.45
N LEU A 347 -61.23 1.26 -63.21
CA LEU A 347 -60.11 2.19 -63.04
C LEU A 347 -60.12 2.90 -61.67
N GLN A 348 -61.29 3.11 -61.08
CA GLN A 348 -61.40 3.63 -59.71
C GLN A 348 -60.97 2.57 -58.67
N ALA A 349 -61.40 1.31 -58.82
CA ALA A 349 -60.95 0.23 -57.94
C ALA A 349 -59.42 -0.02 -58.05
N GLU A 350 -58.86 0.02 -59.27
CA GLU A 350 -57.41 -0.03 -59.49
C GLU A 350 -56.68 1.16 -58.85
N LYS A 351 -57.23 2.37 -58.94
CA LYS A 351 -56.69 3.55 -58.25
C LYS A 351 -56.72 3.39 -56.72
N GLU A 352 -57.78 2.81 -56.18
CA GLU A 352 -57.94 2.58 -54.74
C GLU A 352 -56.98 1.48 -54.22
N ASP A 353 -56.76 0.39 -54.97
CA ASP A 353 -55.68 -0.58 -54.67
C ASP A 353 -54.29 0.06 -54.72
N LEU A 354 -53.99 0.81 -55.79
CA LEU A 354 -52.70 1.50 -55.94
C LEU A 354 -52.46 2.51 -54.82
N PHE A 355 -53.49 3.20 -54.33
CA PHE A 355 -53.39 4.11 -53.19
C PHE A 355 -53.14 3.36 -51.87
N ALA A 356 -53.89 2.28 -51.61
CA ALA A 356 -53.68 1.45 -50.42
C ALA A 356 -52.27 0.82 -50.40
N ARG A 357 -51.76 0.39 -51.56
CA ARG A 357 -50.41 -0.15 -51.72
C ARG A 357 -49.33 0.91 -51.57
N LEU A 358 -49.55 2.12 -52.08
CA LEU A 358 -48.65 3.26 -51.85
C LEU A 358 -48.55 3.56 -50.35
N GLN A 359 -49.68 3.77 -49.68
CA GLN A 359 -49.73 4.01 -48.22
C GLN A 359 -49.08 2.88 -47.42
N GLY A 360 -49.26 1.62 -47.84
CA GLY A 360 -48.56 0.46 -47.28
C GLY A 360 -47.03 0.61 -47.40
N THR A 361 -46.52 0.89 -48.60
CA THR A 361 -45.07 1.09 -48.80
C THR A 361 -44.51 2.33 -48.09
N GLU A 362 -45.30 3.38 -47.93
CA GLU A 362 -44.92 4.57 -47.17
C GLU A 362 -44.77 4.25 -45.67
N SER A 363 -45.72 3.51 -45.08
CA SER A 363 -45.62 3.10 -43.67
C SER A 363 -44.40 2.20 -43.39
N VAL A 364 -44.05 1.30 -44.32
CA VAL A 364 -42.84 0.46 -44.23
C VAL A 364 -41.58 1.31 -44.37
N LYS A 365 -41.56 2.29 -45.27
CA LYS A 365 -40.45 3.25 -45.44
C LYS A 365 -40.24 4.08 -44.17
N GLU A 366 -41.32 4.60 -43.56
CA GLU A 366 -41.24 5.35 -42.30
C GLU A 366 -40.71 4.48 -41.15
N PHE A 367 -41.19 3.25 -41.02
CA PHE A 367 -40.69 2.29 -40.03
C PHE A 367 -39.18 1.99 -40.22
N LEU A 368 -38.73 1.78 -41.46
CA LEU A 368 -37.32 1.54 -41.77
C LEU A 368 -36.45 2.78 -41.49
N VAL A 369 -36.93 3.99 -41.80
CA VAL A 369 -36.23 5.25 -41.48
C VAL A 369 -36.17 5.48 -39.97
N ALA A 370 -37.22 5.14 -39.22
CA ALA A 370 -37.19 5.18 -37.76
C ALA A 370 -36.16 4.19 -37.19
N LYS A 371 -36.15 2.93 -37.68
CA LYS A 371 -35.19 1.91 -37.24
C LYS A 371 -33.75 2.25 -37.61
N LEU A 372 -33.51 2.90 -38.75
CA LEU A 372 -32.18 3.39 -39.14
C LEU A 372 -31.71 4.49 -38.18
N LYS A 373 -32.58 5.44 -37.79
CA LYS A 373 -32.27 6.46 -36.78
C LYS A 373 -32.03 5.88 -35.39
N ASP A 374 -32.77 4.84 -35.00
CA ASP A 374 -32.55 4.10 -33.75
C ASP A 374 -31.14 3.48 -33.72
N THR A 375 -30.70 2.83 -34.81
CA THR A 375 -29.38 2.18 -34.89
C THR A 375 -28.24 3.17 -35.05
N GLU A 376 -28.41 4.27 -35.79
CA GLU A 376 -27.46 5.39 -35.82
C GLU A 376 -27.26 5.99 -34.41
N ALA A 377 -28.35 6.22 -33.68
CA ALA A 377 -28.29 6.74 -32.31
C ALA A 377 -27.67 5.72 -31.34
N ALA A 378 -27.89 4.42 -31.52
CA ALA A 378 -27.23 3.37 -30.73
C ALA A 378 -25.72 3.29 -31.04
N LEU A 379 -25.34 3.33 -32.32
CA LEU A 379 -23.95 3.35 -32.76
C LEU A 379 -23.21 4.57 -32.20
N LYS A 380 -23.81 5.76 -32.27
CA LYS A 380 -23.23 6.99 -31.70
C LYS A 380 -22.97 6.86 -30.20
N ARG A 381 -23.94 6.37 -29.41
CA ARG A 381 -23.75 6.13 -27.97
C ARG A 381 -22.59 5.16 -27.71
N SER A 382 -22.47 4.08 -28.49
CA SER A 382 -21.35 3.12 -28.35
C SER A 382 -19.99 3.73 -28.72
N LEU A 383 -19.93 4.68 -29.67
CA LEU A 383 -18.71 5.41 -29.99
C LEU A 383 -18.33 6.43 -28.90
N ASP A 384 -19.32 7.14 -28.35
CA ASP A 384 -19.11 8.08 -27.24
C ASP A 384 -18.63 7.32 -25.97
N GLU A 385 -19.23 6.16 -25.67
CA GLU A 385 -18.84 5.25 -24.58
C GLU A 385 -17.40 4.73 -24.75
N LYS A 386 -17.03 4.26 -25.95
CA LYS A 386 -15.64 3.86 -26.27
C LYS A 386 -14.67 5.04 -26.18
N GLY A 387 -15.11 6.26 -26.49
CA GLY A 387 -14.33 7.47 -26.28
C GLY A 387 -14.04 7.77 -24.81
N LEU A 388 -14.98 7.43 -23.90
CA LEU A 388 -14.77 7.55 -22.47
C LEU A 388 -13.86 6.46 -21.91
N THR A 389 -14.04 5.20 -22.29
CA THR A 389 -13.18 4.10 -21.80
C THR A 389 -11.74 4.21 -22.28
N LEU A 390 -11.50 4.71 -23.50
CA LEU A 390 -10.15 5.02 -23.98
C LEU A 390 -9.47 6.17 -23.20
N ARG A 391 -10.22 7.22 -22.84
CA ARG A 391 -9.71 8.30 -21.99
C ARG A 391 -9.39 7.83 -20.58
N GLN A 392 -10.25 6.98 -20.01
CA GLN A 392 -9.99 6.36 -18.72
C GLN A 392 -8.73 5.48 -18.79
N SER A 393 -8.61 4.62 -19.80
CA SER A 393 -7.43 3.76 -19.98
C SER A 393 -6.12 4.56 -20.13
N ALA A 394 -6.14 5.72 -20.78
CA ALA A 394 -4.99 6.63 -20.84
C ALA A 394 -4.66 7.24 -19.46
N SER A 395 -5.67 7.71 -18.72
CA SER A 395 -5.49 8.21 -17.35
C SER A 395 -4.98 7.14 -16.38
N ASP A 396 -5.46 5.90 -16.52
CA ASP A 396 -5.02 4.77 -15.71
C ASP A 396 -3.55 4.41 -16.02
N GLN A 397 -3.12 4.49 -17.29
CA GLN A 397 -1.71 4.32 -17.70
C GLN A 397 -0.81 5.43 -17.13
N GLU A 398 -1.26 6.69 -17.13
CA GLU A 398 -0.52 7.79 -16.50
C GLU A 398 -0.34 7.53 -14.99
N VAL A 399 -1.40 7.14 -14.28
CA VAL A 399 -1.36 6.80 -12.85
C VAL A 399 -0.44 5.60 -12.57
N ILE A 400 -0.51 4.54 -13.36
CA ILE A 400 0.40 3.37 -13.23
C ILE A 400 1.86 3.82 -13.41
N SER A 401 2.17 4.58 -14.46
CA SER A 401 3.55 5.04 -14.72
C SER A 401 4.11 5.92 -13.59
N PHE A 402 3.25 6.73 -12.94
CA PHE A 402 3.60 7.52 -11.77
C PHE A 402 3.85 6.64 -10.53
N LEU A 403 3.03 5.62 -10.30
CA LEU A 403 3.19 4.67 -9.19
C LEU A 403 4.44 3.80 -9.36
N ASP A 404 4.73 3.34 -10.58
CA ASP A 404 5.96 2.58 -10.90
C ASP A 404 7.20 3.45 -10.66
N SER A 405 7.22 4.68 -11.19
CA SER A 405 8.31 5.64 -10.99
C SER A 405 8.51 5.98 -9.50
N ARG A 406 7.42 6.15 -8.75
CA ARG A 406 7.49 6.41 -7.30
C ARG A 406 7.98 5.19 -6.51
N THR A 407 7.63 3.97 -6.95
CA THR A 407 8.08 2.72 -6.33
C THR A 407 9.59 2.54 -6.55
N GLN A 408 10.08 2.71 -7.78
CA GLN A 408 11.50 2.66 -8.11
C GLN A 408 12.33 3.68 -7.31
N GLU A 409 11.82 4.90 -7.10
CA GLU A 409 12.49 5.90 -6.26
C GLU A 409 12.55 5.48 -4.78
N MET A 410 11.50 4.85 -4.25
CA MET A 410 11.51 4.31 -2.89
C MET A 410 12.45 3.12 -2.73
N GLU A 411 12.51 2.23 -3.73
CA GLU A 411 13.47 1.11 -3.79
C GLU A 411 14.92 1.61 -3.87
N ARG A 412 15.18 2.64 -4.68
CA ARG A 412 16.49 3.31 -4.79
C ARG A 412 16.93 3.91 -3.46
N VAL A 413 16.03 4.61 -2.76
CA VAL A 413 16.30 5.15 -1.41
C VAL A 413 16.52 4.04 -0.39
N ALA A 414 15.76 2.94 -0.45
CA ALA A 414 15.95 1.79 0.43
C ALA A 414 17.34 1.16 0.22
N GLN A 415 17.75 0.89 -1.03
CA GLN A 415 19.07 0.37 -1.36
C GLN A 415 20.19 1.32 -0.87
N GLU A 416 20.06 2.62 -1.14
CA GLU A 416 21.02 3.62 -0.63
C GLU A 416 21.14 3.60 0.91
N THR A 417 20.06 3.37 1.66
CA THR A 417 20.12 3.25 3.12
C THR A 417 20.74 1.94 3.59
N MET A 418 20.56 0.84 2.84
CA MET A 418 21.23 -0.44 3.09
C MET A 418 22.73 -0.36 2.84
N ASP A 419 23.15 0.26 1.74
CA ASP A 419 24.57 0.46 1.40
C ASP A 419 25.27 1.33 2.46
N LYS A 420 24.62 2.42 2.90
CA LYS A 420 25.12 3.29 3.99
C LYS A 420 25.19 2.54 5.32
N ALA A 421 24.24 1.65 5.61
CA ALA A 421 24.30 0.81 6.81
C ALA A 421 25.49 -0.18 6.77
N MET A 422 25.76 -0.77 5.60
CA MET A 422 26.91 -1.67 5.39
C MET A 422 28.26 -0.94 5.51
N THR A 423 28.39 0.29 5.00
CA THR A 423 29.62 1.07 5.18
C THR A 423 29.85 1.44 6.64
N TYR A 424 28.82 1.91 7.36
CA TYR A 424 28.94 2.20 8.80
C TYR A 424 29.21 0.95 9.65
N GLN A 425 28.73 -0.23 9.25
CA GLN A 425 29.09 -1.48 9.94
C GLN A 425 30.58 -1.79 9.76
N THR A 426 31.10 -1.71 8.52
CA THR A 426 32.53 -1.90 8.23
C THR A 426 33.40 -0.92 9.03
N GLU A 427 33.06 0.36 9.05
CA GLU A 427 33.76 1.39 9.83
C GLU A 427 33.77 1.09 11.34
N LEU A 428 32.65 0.60 11.89
CA LEU A 428 32.56 0.20 13.30
C LEU A 428 33.39 -1.06 13.61
N GLU A 429 33.56 -1.96 12.65
CA GLU A 429 34.40 -3.15 12.81
C GLU A 429 35.89 -2.80 12.73
N ASP A 430 36.29 -1.90 11.82
CA ASP A 430 37.66 -1.35 11.77
C ASP A 430 38.01 -0.53 13.03
N GLN A 431 37.07 0.28 13.54
CA GLN A 431 37.25 1.01 14.81
C GLN A 431 37.44 0.04 16.00
N LYS A 432 36.63 -1.04 16.08
CA LYS A 432 36.82 -2.09 17.10
C LYS A 432 38.17 -2.78 16.95
N ALA A 433 38.59 -3.12 15.73
CA ALA A 433 39.89 -3.75 15.46
C ALA A 433 41.06 -2.82 15.81
N SER A 434 40.93 -1.52 15.57
CA SER A 434 41.90 -0.49 15.97
C SER A 434 41.98 -0.36 17.50
N GLY A 435 40.83 -0.25 18.18
CA GLY A 435 40.75 -0.22 19.65
C GLY A 435 41.38 -1.47 20.28
N GLN A 436 41.09 -2.67 19.78
CA GLN A 436 41.71 -3.91 20.25
C GLN A 436 43.24 -3.94 20.06
N LYS A 437 43.77 -3.36 18.97
CA LYS A 437 45.23 -3.21 18.78
C LYS A 437 45.82 -2.27 19.84
N GLN A 438 45.18 -1.13 20.11
CA GLN A 438 45.61 -0.20 21.16
C GLN A 438 45.56 -0.84 22.56
N THR A 439 44.49 -1.56 22.90
CA THR A 439 44.38 -2.28 24.19
C THR A 439 45.52 -3.28 24.36
N LYS A 440 45.85 -4.07 23.33
CA LYS A 440 46.97 -5.02 23.39
C LYS A 440 48.33 -4.32 23.63
N VAL A 441 48.59 -3.20 22.95
CA VAL A 441 49.82 -2.41 23.18
C VAL A 441 49.88 -1.87 24.62
N LEU A 442 48.76 -1.44 25.19
CA LEU A 442 48.69 -1.00 26.58
C LEU A 442 48.85 -2.17 27.58
N GLU A 443 48.28 -3.34 27.29
CA GLU A 443 48.50 -4.56 28.07
C GLU A 443 49.97 -4.97 28.09
N ASP A 444 50.64 -4.99 26.94
CA ASP A 444 52.05 -5.39 26.83
C ASP A 444 52.99 -4.35 27.45
N MET A 445 52.70 -3.05 27.33
CA MET A 445 53.41 -1.99 28.06
C MET A 445 53.24 -2.14 29.59
N LEU A 446 52.03 -2.49 30.06
CA LEU A 446 51.75 -2.70 31.48
C LEU A 446 52.38 -4.00 32.01
N ARG A 447 52.50 -5.05 31.18
CA ARG A 447 53.31 -6.25 31.47
C ARG A 447 54.79 -5.91 31.58
N PHE A 448 55.32 -5.11 30.65
CA PHE A 448 56.72 -4.68 30.66
C PHE A 448 57.07 -3.89 31.94
N GLU A 449 56.27 -2.90 32.31
CA GLU A 449 56.52 -2.12 33.54
C GLU A 449 56.38 -2.96 34.82
N LYS A 450 55.47 -3.95 34.86
CA LYS A 450 55.43 -4.94 35.97
C LYS A 450 56.72 -5.75 36.05
N GLN A 451 57.16 -6.35 34.93
CA GLN A 451 58.39 -7.14 34.87
C GLN A 451 59.63 -6.31 35.22
N ARG A 452 59.66 -5.04 34.80
CA ARG A 452 60.70 -4.05 35.14
C ARG A 452 60.69 -3.72 36.63
N GLY A 453 59.52 -3.55 37.24
CA GLY A 453 59.36 -3.37 38.68
C GLY A 453 59.84 -4.58 39.49
N GLU A 454 59.44 -5.79 39.10
CA GLU A 454 59.88 -7.05 39.71
C GLU A 454 61.41 -7.24 39.61
N ALA A 455 62.01 -6.93 38.46
CA ALA A 455 63.46 -6.96 38.26
C ALA A 455 64.19 -5.91 39.12
N GLY A 456 63.63 -4.69 39.24
CA GLY A 456 64.15 -3.64 40.12
C GLY A 456 64.09 -4.03 41.59
N GLU A 457 62.97 -4.62 42.04
CA GLU A 457 62.84 -5.18 43.39
C GLU A 457 63.84 -6.31 43.63
N ALA A 458 64.05 -7.22 42.67
CA ALA A 458 65.01 -8.31 42.78
C ALA A 458 66.45 -7.78 42.91
N ALA A 459 66.83 -6.79 42.09
CA ALA A 459 68.12 -6.12 42.16
C ALA A 459 68.34 -5.41 43.51
N PHE A 460 67.35 -4.67 44.01
CA PHE A 460 67.42 -4.02 45.32
C PHE A 460 67.51 -5.05 46.46
N LYS A 461 66.75 -6.15 46.40
CA LYS A 461 66.84 -7.26 47.37
C LYS A 461 68.22 -7.93 47.35
N ALA A 462 68.86 -8.04 46.18
CA ALA A 462 70.23 -8.55 46.04
C ALA A 462 71.27 -7.56 46.62
N GLN A 463 71.17 -6.27 46.28
CA GLN A 463 72.05 -5.22 46.83
C GLN A 463 71.93 -5.14 48.36
N LYS A 464 70.71 -5.22 48.91
CA LYS A 464 70.46 -5.25 50.35
C LYS A 464 71.13 -6.47 51.01
N LYS A 465 71.07 -7.66 50.40
CA LYS A 465 71.78 -8.86 50.90
C LYS A 465 73.30 -8.63 50.91
N LEU A 466 73.87 -8.08 49.83
CA LEU A 466 75.30 -7.79 49.71
C LEU A 466 75.78 -6.81 50.79
N LEU A 467 75.04 -5.71 50.99
CA LEU A 467 75.33 -4.74 52.05
C LEU A 467 75.24 -5.37 53.46
N VAL A 468 74.25 -6.24 53.71
CA VAL A 468 74.15 -6.96 54.99
C VAL A 468 75.34 -7.93 55.20
N THR A 469 75.81 -8.62 54.16
CA THR A 469 77.00 -9.47 54.26
C THR A 469 78.28 -8.67 54.50
N GLU A 470 78.47 -7.53 53.83
CA GLU A 470 79.66 -6.71 54.02
C GLU A 470 79.66 -6.01 55.39
N VAL A 471 78.50 -5.52 55.88
CA VAL A 471 78.37 -5.00 57.25
C VAL A 471 78.63 -6.10 58.29
N LYS A 472 78.21 -7.35 58.05
CA LYS A 472 78.53 -8.48 58.95
C LYS A 472 80.05 -8.75 58.97
N LYS A 473 80.69 -8.78 57.80
CA LYS A 473 82.14 -8.96 57.63
C LYS A 473 82.95 -7.85 58.31
N LEU A 474 82.58 -6.59 58.12
CA LEU A 474 83.20 -5.43 58.78
C LEU A 474 83.02 -5.45 60.30
N ARG A 475 81.89 -5.96 60.81
CA ARG A 475 81.72 -6.19 62.26
C ARG A 475 82.65 -7.28 62.78
N THR A 476 82.82 -8.39 62.06
CA THR A 476 83.75 -9.45 62.47
C THR A 476 85.21 -9.02 62.44
N THR A 477 85.65 -8.25 61.43
CA THR A 477 87.03 -7.72 61.42
C THR A 477 87.24 -6.66 62.49
N ASN A 478 86.26 -5.80 62.77
CA ASN A 478 86.36 -4.83 63.85
C ASN A 478 86.37 -5.47 65.26
N LEU A 479 85.78 -6.66 65.43
CA LEU A 479 85.90 -7.46 66.65
C LEU A 479 87.28 -8.14 66.77
N ALA A 480 87.81 -8.69 65.68
CA ALA A 480 89.16 -9.27 65.66
C ALA A 480 90.24 -8.21 66.00
N LEU A 481 90.21 -7.07 65.31
CA LEU A 481 91.12 -5.93 65.57
C LEU A 481 91.00 -5.39 67.00
N LYS A 482 89.82 -5.49 67.64
CA LYS A 482 89.66 -5.14 69.07
C LYS A 482 90.32 -6.17 69.98
N ALA A 483 90.13 -7.46 69.72
CA ALA A 483 90.82 -8.51 70.47
C ALA A 483 92.36 -8.38 70.34
N GLU A 484 92.87 -8.11 69.14
CA GLU A 484 94.30 -7.81 68.91
C GLU A 484 94.75 -6.56 69.70
N CYS A 485 93.98 -5.47 69.68
CA CYS A 485 94.30 -4.27 70.46
C CYS A 485 94.29 -4.52 71.98
N ASP A 486 93.36 -5.33 72.48
CA ASP A 486 93.23 -5.62 73.92
C ASP A 486 94.28 -6.64 74.40
N ASP A 487 94.69 -7.58 73.54
CA ASP A 487 95.83 -8.47 73.79
C ASP A 487 97.16 -7.69 73.81
N LEU A 488 97.40 -6.82 72.81
CA LEU A 488 98.57 -5.93 72.80
C LEU A 488 98.59 -4.98 74.03
N ARG A 489 97.42 -4.50 74.48
CA ARG A 489 97.31 -3.75 75.74
C ARG A 489 97.62 -4.61 76.95
N GLN A 490 97.27 -5.90 76.95
CA GLN A 490 97.59 -6.81 78.04
C GLN A 490 99.09 -7.09 78.09
N GLN A 491 99.70 -7.46 76.95
CA GLN A 491 101.16 -7.61 76.81
C GLN A 491 101.92 -6.37 77.32
N LEU A 492 101.44 -5.16 76.99
CA LEU A 492 102.03 -3.89 77.48
C LEU A 492 101.85 -3.67 78.99
N LYS A 493 100.73 -4.09 79.60
CA LYS A 493 100.59 -4.08 81.08
C LYS A 493 101.57 -5.05 81.71
N ASP A 494 101.65 -6.26 81.19
CA ASP A 494 102.44 -7.35 81.75
C ASP A 494 103.93 -6.99 81.71
N LEU A 495 104.42 -6.53 80.54
CA LEU A 495 105.76 -5.93 80.40
C LEU A 495 106.00 -4.79 81.40
N ARG A 496 105.04 -3.88 81.58
CA ARG A 496 105.15 -2.77 82.55
C ARG A 496 105.21 -3.27 83.99
N THR A 497 104.51 -4.35 84.34
CA THR A 497 104.61 -4.97 85.67
C THR A 497 105.96 -5.66 85.86
N SER A 498 106.48 -6.39 84.88
CA SER A 498 107.82 -7.00 84.94
C SER A 498 108.94 -5.97 85.08
N VAL A 499 108.88 -4.86 84.34
CA VAL A 499 109.80 -3.72 84.52
C VAL A 499 109.66 -3.09 85.91
N SER A 500 108.45 -3.03 86.47
CA SER A 500 108.20 -2.52 87.83
C SER A 500 108.58 -3.50 88.95
N GLN A 501 108.91 -4.75 88.61
CA GLN A 501 109.49 -5.76 89.51
C GLN A 501 111.02 -5.75 89.44
N LEU A 502 111.60 -5.59 88.24
CA LEU A 502 113.04 -5.44 88.01
C LEU A 502 113.63 -4.11 88.53
N GLY A 503 112.76 -3.13 88.84
CA GLY A 503 113.14 -1.85 89.45
C GLY A 503 113.08 -1.81 90.98
N ARG A 504 113.22 -2.96 91.66
CA ARG A 504 113.28 -3.08 93.13
C ARG A 504 114.38 -4.05 93.55
#